data_AF-A0A7S2LTK3-F1
#
_entry.id   AF-A0A7S2LTK3-F1
#
_cell.length_a   1.000
_cell.length_b   1.000
_cell.length_c   1.000
_cell.angle_alpha   90.00
_cell.angle_beta   90.00
_cell.angle_gamma   90.00
#
_symmetry.space_group_name_H-M   'P 1'
#
loop_
_entity.id
_entity.type
_entity.pdbx_description
1 polymer ?
#
loop_
_entity_poly.entity_id
_entity_poly.type
_entity_poly.pdbx_seq_one_letter_code
_entity_poly.pdbx_strand_id
1 'polypeptide(L)'
;VGHPDTVTRQTAFDFNELQDRSYKFVSSTDSSGWRAGGGEADRSKSDEDGPLGGAPQNNNAMEDNNIPAIPHKVAAPDTVHIPIIQIDCESSAAVDAVISTIARGEVFIPHMSVMPEALSVNGVSPPDLVVRFGCERNDDHSPDHWPNWCLEFLHNQLYELFGNSGAVWTKRPFQITLAKKVRWKTVKHMNQFFAHSEKVISAWREKGPQYLDPQLSYIEGGATPEEVGRPHGIYLLRDGRATNYFPPNLEPPYTSKMTRSLLINVLNKSWDRKKRDWATQPSRGNFRKLSLANPTSLLSTICGFDSTIHQPPIVRNSHQQQQQQQGYNHHQPDQNYHQRQQQQQQQ
;
A
#
# COMPACT_ATOMS: atom_id res chain seq x y z
N VAL A 1 -14.62 -16.41 1.53
CA VAL A 1 -15.35 -15.17 1.20
C VAL A 1 -15.20 -14.26 2.40
N GLY A 2 -14.58 -13.09 2.23
CA GLY A 2 -14.28 -12.16 3.33
C GLY A 2 -15.55 -11.63 4.01
N HIS A 3 -15.40 -11.02 5.18
CA HIS A 3 -16.51 -10.40 5.89
C HIS A 3 -17.12 -9.26 5.05
N PRO A 4 -18.45 -9.07 5.03
CA PRO A 4 -19.08 -8.03 4.22
C PRO A 4 -18.61 -6.61 4.59
N ASP A 5 -18.22 -6.38 5.85
CA ASP A 5 -17.64 -5.09 6.29
C ASP A 5 -16.14 -4.95 5.99
N THR A 6 -15.51 -5.99 5.43
CA THR A 6 -14.11 -5.93 5.02
C THR A 6 -14.01 -5.19 3.70
N VAL A 7 -13.55 -3.94 3.76
CA VAL A 7 -13.14 -3.20 2.56
C VAL A 7 -11.73 -3.67 2.18
N THR A 8 -11.60 -4.79 1.46
CA THR A 8 -10.31 -5.25 0.92
C THR A 8 -9.86 -4.29 -0.19
N ARG A 9 -9.18 -3.20 0.16
CA ARG A 9 -8.68 -2.20 -0.80
C ARG A 9 -7.36 -2.61 -1.46
N GLN A 10 -7.35 -3.79 -2.08
CA GLN A 10 -6.21 -4.42 -2.78
C GLN A 10 -5.29 -5.27 -1.89
N THR A 11 -5.61 -6.56 -1.77
CA THR A 11 -4.57 -7.58 -1.59
C THR A 11 -4.84 -8.73 -2.56
N ALA A 12 -3.89 -8.97 -3.46
CA ALA A 12 -3.83 -10.14 -4.34
C ALA A 12 -3.87 -11.50 -3.64
N PHE A 13 -3.60 -11.48 -2.33
CA PHE A 13 -3.36 -12.65 -1.51
C PHE A 13 -4.54 -12.84 -0.57
N ASP A 14 -5.09 -14.05 -0.56
CA ASP A 14 -6.06 -14.42 0.46
C ASP A 14 -5.31 -14.76 1.75
N PHE A 15 -5.13 -13.75 2.60
CA PHE A 15 -4.47 -13.96 3.88
C PHE A 15 -5.19 -14.97 4.78
N ASN A 16 -6.41 -15.41 4.48
CA ASN A 16 -7.02 -16.52 5.21
C ASN A 16 -6.25 -17.84 5.06
N GLU A 17 -5.54 -18.03 3.94
CA GLU A 17 -4.67 -19.21 3.73
C GLU A 17 -3.45 -19.22 4.68
N LEU A 18 -3.09 -18.06 5.26
CA LEU A 18 -2.01 -17.92 6.25
C LEU A 18 -2.52 -17.84 7.69
N GLN A 19 -3.81 -18.03 7.92
CA GLN A 19 -4.42 -17.87 9.23
C GLN A 19 -4.98 -19.18 9.72
N ASP A 20 -4.65 -19.53 10.96
CA ASP A 20 -5.22 -20.69 11.63
C ASP A 20 -6.56 -20.33 12.28
N ARG A 21 -7.55 -20.03 11.44
CA ARG A 21 -8.93 -19.73 11.87
C ARG A 21 -9.58 -20.87 12.66
N SER A 22 -9.14 -22.09 12.38
CA SER A 22 -9.63 -23.28 13.06
C SER A 22 -8.97 -23.53 14.42
N TYR A 23 -7.97 -22.72 14.80
CA TYR A 23 -7.12 -22.93 15.97
C TYR A 23 -6.58 -24.37 16.05
N LYS A 24 -6.19 -24.93 14.90
CA LYS A 24 -5.58 -26.26 14.80
C LYS A 24 -4.17 -26.27 15.39
N PHE A 25 -3.38 -25.24 15.11
CA PHE A 25 -1.97 -25.08 15.48
C PHE A 25 -1.74 -24.06 16.61
N VAL A 26 -2.46 -22.93 16.54
CA VAL A 26 -2.42 -21.85 17.52
C VAL A 26 -3.33 -22.20 18.70
N SER A 27 -2.86 -21.98 19.92
CA SER A 27 -3.67 -22.14 21.14
C SER A 27 -4.43 -20.86 21.45
N SER A 28 -3.81 -19.70 21.29
CA SER A 28 -4.48 -18.41 21.40
C SER A 28 -3.70 -17.26 20.75
N THR A 29 -4.41 -16.16 20.53
CA THR A 29 -3.94 -14.83 20.15
C THR A 29 -4.43 -13.83 21.20
N ASP A 30 -3.96 -12.57 21.16
CA ASP A 30 -4.51 -11.52 22.03
C ASP A 30 -6.00 -11.21 21.75
N SER A 31 -6.54 -10.20 22.44
CA SER A 31 -7.93 -9.78 22.27
C SER A 31 -8.26 -9.25 20.88
N SER A 32 -7.26 -8.87 20.07
CA SER A 32 -7.47 -8.40 18.69
C SER A 32 -7.67 -9.55 17.70
N GLY A 33 -7.36 -10.79 18.08
CA GLY A 33 -7.57 -11.94 17.23
C GLY A 33 -6.68 -11.93 15.98
N TRP A 34 -7.22 -12.50 14.89
CA TRP A 34 -6.64 -12.41 13.56
C TRP A 34 -7.04 -11.08 12.88
N ARG A 35 -6.08 -10.40 12.25
CA ARG A 35 -6.23 -9.00 11.82
C ARG A 35 -6.54 -8.79 10.34
N ALA A 36 -6.45 -9.83 9.50
CA ALA A 36 -6.65 -9.75 8.05
C ALA A 36 -7.78 -10.70 7.60
N GLY A 37 -8.51 -10.39 6.54
CA GLY A 37 -9.38 -11.34 5.85
C GLY A 37 -10.79 -11.52 6.41
N GLY A 38 -11.29 -10.57 7.20
CA GLY A 38 -12.63 -10.60 7.78
C GLY A 38 -12.78 -11.60 8.94
N GLY A 39 -13.92 -11.62 9.62
CA GLY A 39 -14.12 -12.31 10.89
C GLY A 39 -13.76 -13.80 10.99
N GLU A 40 -13.58 -14.27 12.23
CA GLU A 40 -13.56 -15.69 12.52
C GLU A 40 -14.96 -16.30 12.25
N ALA A 41 -15.01 -17.50 11.67
CA ALA A 41 -16.27 -18.19 11.46
C ALA A 41 -16.93 -18.47 12.82
N ASP A 42 -18.16 -17.99 12.97
CA ASP A 42 -18.99 -18.22 14.15
C ASP A 42 -19.26 -19.71 14.31
N ARG A 43 -18.50 -20.37 15.18
CA ARG A 43 -18.69 -21.80 15.50
C ARG A 43 -19.97 -22.06 16.30
N SER A 44 -20.74 -21.02 16.66
CA SER A 44 -22.00 -21.19 17.40
C SER A 44 -23.25 -21.23 16.52
N LYS A 45 -23.11 -21.19 15.18
CA LYS A 45 -24.25 -21.21 14.24
C LYS A 45 -24.28 -22.36 13.23
N SER A 46 -23.58 -23.46 13.48
CA SER A 46 -23.93 -24.73 12.84
C SER A 46 -24.77 -25.53 13.82
N ASP A 47 -26.09 -25.57 13.62
CA ASP A 47 -26.96 -26.76 13.80
C ASP A 47 -28.44 -26.46 14.14
N GLU A 48 -28.95 -25.24 13.98
CA GLU A 48 -30.39 -25.00 14.05
C GLU A 48 -30.88 -24.12 12.90
N ASP A 49 -31.10 -24.74 11.73
CA ASP A 49 -32.29 -24.50 10.90
C ASP A 49 -32.25 -25.39 9.65
N GLY A 50 -32.72 -26.62 9.82
CA GLY A 50 -33.19 -27.47 8.73
C GLY A 50 -34.55 -28.05 9.12
N PRO A 51 -35.64 -27.75 8.41
CA PRO A 51 -36.93 -28.33 8.74
C PRO A 51 -37.07 -29.71 8.06
N LEU A 52 -37.70 -30.62 8.82
CA LEU A 52 -38.34 -31.89 8.43
C LEU A 52 -37.48 -33.16 8.44
N GLY A 53 -37.77 -34.06 9.40
CA GLY A 53 -37.70 -35.51 9.17
C GLY A 53 -37.35 -36.40 10.37
N GLY A 54 -38.34 -36.81 11.17
CA GLY A 54 -38.47 -38.19 11.70
C GLY A 54 -37.54 -38.69 12.83
N ALA A 55 -38.17 -39.04 13.95
CA ALA A 55 -37.71 -39.76 15.16
C ALA A 55 -36.99 -41.14 14.93
N PRO A 56 -36.52 -41.90 15.96
CA PRO A 56 -36.53 -41.64 17.42
C PRO A 56 -35.19 -41.87 18.19
N GLN A 57 -35.18 -41.25 19.38
CA GLN A 57 -34.48 -41.58 20.63
C GLN A 57 -33.60 -42.84 20.69
N ASN A 58 -32.34 -42.64 21.09
CA ASN A 58 -31.68 -43.61 21.96
C ASN A 58 -30.77 -42.89 22.98
N ASN A 59 -31.14 -43.03 24.25
CA ASN A 59 -30.46 -42.42 25.40
C ASN A 59 -29.19 -43.21 25.72
N ASN A 60 -28.04 -42.56 25.71
CA ASN A 60 -26.92 -42.92 26.57
C ASN A 60 -26.21 -41.65 27.01
N ALA A 61 -26.50 -41.26 28.26
CA ALA A 61 -25.85 -40.19 28.97
C ALA A 61 -24.43 -40.63 29.38
N MET A 62 -23.41 -39.92 28.93
CA MET A 62 -22.08 -39.96 29.52
C MET A 62 -21.42 -38.59 29.43
N GLU A 63 -21.16 -38.03 30.62
CA GLU A 63 -20.11 -37.09 30.99
C GLU A 63 -20.06 -35.73 30.27
N ASP A 64 -20.77 -34.80 30.92
CA ASP A 64 -20.68 -33.35 30.83
C ASP A 64 -19.26 -32.87 31.22
N ASN A 65 -18.33 -32.97 30.27
CA ASN A 65 -17.04 -32.29 30.38
C ASN A 65 -17.28 -30.80 30.18
N ASN A 66 -17.24 -30.07 31.30
CA ASN A 66 -17.27 -28.62 31.40
C ASN A 66 -16.07 -28.00 30.66
N ILE A 67 -16.16 -27.93 29.33
CA ILE A 67 -15.21 -27.20 28.49
C ILE A 67 -15.54 -25.71 28.72
N PRO A 68 -14.61 -24.91 29.27
CA PRO A 68 -14.85 -23.49 29.47
C PRO A 68 -15.21 -22.86 28.13
N ALA A 69 -16.37 -22.22 28.08
CA ALA A 69 -16.89 -21.54 26.90
C ALA A 69 -15.80 -20.62 26.34
N ILE A 70 -15.31 -20.96 25.15
CA ILE A 70 -14.30 -20.16 24.46
C ILE A 70 -14.97 -18.82 24.14
N PRO A 71 -14.47 -17.69 24.67
CA PRO A 71 -15.12 -16.40 24.46
C PRO A 71 -15.23 -16.11 22.97
N HIS A 72 -16.45 -15.82 22.52
CA HIS A 72 -16.77 -15.46 21.14
C HIS A 72 -15.93 -14.23 20.73
N LYS A 73 -14.97 -14.43 19.83
CA LYS A 73 -14.17 -13.33 19.28
C LYS A 73 -14.93 -12.72 18.11
N VAL A 74 -15.40 -11.49 18.30
CA VAL A 74 -16.02 -10.68 17.24
C VAL A 74 -15.02 -10.47 16.11
N ALA A 75 -15.52 -10.51 14.87
CA ALA A 75 -14.76 -10.22 13.66
C ALA A 75 -14.02 -8.88 13.79
N ALA A 76 -12.69 -8.90 13.70
CA ALA A 76 -11.93 -7.67 13.62
C ALA A 76 -12.11 -7.08 12.20
N PRO A 77 -12.37 -5.77 12.05
CA PRO A 77 -12.30 -5.12 10.75
C PRO A 77 -10.87 -5.26 10.20
N ASP A 78 -10.74 -5.38 8.88
CA ASP A 78 -9.42 -5.46 8.23
C ASP A 78 -8.68 -4.14 8.46
N THR A 79 -7.70 -4.19 9.35
CA THR A 79 -6.82 -3.04 9.69
C THR A 79 -5.41 -3.22 9.14
N VAL A 80 -5.20 -4.28 8.37
CA VAL A 80 -3.88 -4.69 7.93
C VAL A 80 -3.48 -3.93 6.68
N HIS A 81 -2.34 -3.26 6.76
CA HIS A 81 -1.71 -2.50 5.70
C HIS A 81 -0.20 -2.65 5.84
N ILE A 82 0.54 -2.52 4.73
CA ILE A 82 2.00 -2.44 4.74
C ILE A 82 2.37 -0.98 5.06
N PRO A 83 2.89 -0.66 6.27
CA PRO A 83 3.32 0.70 6.57
C PRO A 83 4.58 1.02 5.76
N ILE A 84 4.48 1.96 4.83
CA ILE A 84 5.64 2.44 4.07
C ILE A 84 6.44 3.41 4.94
N ILE A 85 5.78 4.44 5.48
CA ILE A 85 6.39 5.45 6.35
C ILE A 85 5.36 5.99 7.35
N GLN A 86 5.82 6.36 8.55
CA GLN A 86 5.03 7.14 9.51
C GLN A 86 5.54 8.58 9.49
N ILE A 87 4.63 9.56 9.46
CA ILE A 87 4.96 10.99 9.50
C ILE A 87 4.20 11.62 10.66
N ASP A 88 4.94 11.99 11.70
CA ASP A 88 4.36 12.60 12.89
C ASP A 88 4.12 14.10 12.62
N CYS A 89 2.85 14.46 12.42
CA CYS A 89 2.44 15.84 12.15
C CYS A 89 1.91 16.50 13.42
N GLU A 90 2.46 17.66 13.79
CA GLU A 90 2.06 18.39 15.00
C GLU A 90 0.77 19.22 14.84
N SER A 91 0.30 19.42 13.60
CA SER A 91 -0.88 20.24 13.29
C SER A 91 -1.61 19.76 12.04
N SER A 92 -2.88 20.15 11.86
CA SER A 92 -3.62 19.83 10.62
C SER A 92 -2.96 20.48 9.40
N ALA A 93 -2.40 21.68 9.55
CA ALA A 93 -1.69 22.38 8.47
C ALA A 93 -0.47 21.58 7.97
N ALA A 94 0.25 20.90 8.87
CA ALA A 94 1.35 20.00 8.49
C ALA A 94 0.83 18.79 7.70
N VAL A 95 -0.31 18.23 8.09
CA VAL A 95 -0.94 17.12 7.35
C VAL A 95 -1.38 17.57 5.96
N ASP A 96 -2.00 18.76 5.85
CA ASP A 96 -2.43 19.31 4.57
C ASP A 96 -1.24 19.65 3.65
N ALA A 97 -0.11 20.05 4.24
CA ALA A 97 1.14 20.22 3.50
C ALA A 97 1.65 18.89 2.94
N VAL A 98 1.63 17.80 3.71
CA VAL A 98 1.99 16.45 3.24
C VAL A 98 1.09 16.04 2.08
N ILE A 99 -0.24 16.18 2.23
CA ILE A 99 -1.19 15.85 1.17
C ILE A 99 -0.92 16.68 -0.09
N SER A 100 -0.76 17.99 0.07
CA SER A 100 -0.53 18.89 -1.06
C SER A 100 0.76 18.55 -1.80
N THR A 101 1.83 18.23 -1.08
CA THR A 101 3.11 17.82 -1.67
C THR A 101 2.97 16.53 -2.49
N ILE A 102 2.28 15.50 -1.96
CA ILE A 102 2.06 14.25 -2.70
C ILE A 102 1.13 14.50 -3.90
N ALA A 103 0.04 15.25 -3.72
CA ALA A 103 -0.92 15.57 -4.78
C ALA A 103 -0.32 16.41 -5.92
N ARG A 104 0.70 17.24 -5.64
CA ARG A 104 1.46 17.98 -6.66
C ARG A 104 2.40 17.09 -7.48
N GLY A 105 2.53 15.81 -7.15
CA GLY A 105 3.42 14.89 -7.85
C GLY A 105 4.89 15.05 -7.48
N GLU A 106 5.19 15.60 -6.29
CA GLU A 106 6.57 15.67 -5.78
C GLU A 106 7.09 14.29 -5.31
N VAL A 107 6.20 13.31 -5.18
CA VAL A 107 6.57 11.91 -4.94
C VAL A 107 6.25 11.11 -6.20
N PHE A 108 7.23 10.38 -6.72
CA PHE A 108 6.99 9.43 -7.81
C PHE A 108 6.44 8.13 -7.23
N ILE A 109 5.18 7.84 -7.52
CA ILE A 109 4.45 6.65 -7.08
C ILE A 109 4.41 5.67 -8.26
N PRO A 110 5.19 4.57 -8.20
CA PRO A 110 5.09 3.52 -9.22
C PRO A 110 3.78 2.74 -9.05
N HIS A 111 3.45 1.91 -10.04
CA HIS A 111 2.45 0.87 -9.84
C HIS A 111 2.92 -0.09 -8.74
N MET A 112 2.19 -0.12 -7.63
CA MET A 112 2.51 -0.97 -6.49
C MET A 112 2.20 -2.43 -6.82
N SER A 113 3.27 -3.21 -6.98
CA SER A 113 3.21 -4.67 -7.14
C SER A 113 4.12 -5.30 -6.10
N VAL A 114 3.51 -5.95 -5.11
CA VAL A 114 4.18 -6.39 -3.88
C VAL A 114 3.88 -7.87 -3.66
N MET A 115 4.91 -8.62 -3.27
CA MET A 115 4.89 -10.06 -3.01
C MET A 115 5.43 -10.36 -1.61
N PRO A 116 4.74 -11.19 -0.81
CA PRO A 116 5.26 -11.59 0.49
C PRO A 116 6.47 -12.53 0.33
N GLU A 117 7.47 -12.28 1.15
CA GLU A 117 8.72 -13.02 1.21
C GLU A 117 8.62 -14.18 2.19
N ALA A 118 8.10 -13.97 3.40
CA ALA A 118 8.08 -15.03 4.40
C ALA A 118 7.07 -14.73 5.51
N LEU A 119 6.60 -15.78 6.18
CA LEU A 119 5.94 -15.66 7.47
C LEU A 119 6.99 -15.77 8.58
N SER A 120 6.93 -14.89 9.57
CA SER A 120 7.89 -14.85 10.67
C SER A 120 7.23 -14.42 11.98
N VAL A 121 8.02 -14.35 13.03
CA VAL A 121 7.61 -13.90 14.36
C VAL A 121 8.45 -12.71 14.81
N ASN A 122 7.82 -11.77 15.50
CA ASN A 122 8.47 -10.59 16.06
C ASN A 122 8.20 -10.47 17.57
N GLY A 123 9.19 -9.99 18.33
CA GLY A 123 9.08 -9.78 19.77
C GLY A 123 9.36 -11.02 20.63
N VAL A 124 9.17 -10.85 21.95
CA VAL A 124 9.44 -11.88 22.97
C VAL A 124 8.15 -12.65 23.28
N SER A 125 8.30 -13.94 23.59
CA SER A 125 7.20 -14.90 23.82
C SER A 125 6.09 -14.35 24.76
N PRO A 126 4.81 -14.40 24.35
CA PRO A 126 4.34 -14.86 23.05
C PRO A 126 4.58 -13.80 21.94
N PRO A 127 5.13 -14.19 20.78
CA PRO A 127 5.49 -13.26 19.72
C PRO A 127 4.28 -12.82 18.89
N ASP A 128 4.47 -11.78 18.09
CA ASP A 128 3.53 -11.37 17.04
C ASP A 128 3.85 -12.12 15.75
N LEU A 129 2.83 -12.60 15.06
CA LEU A 129 2.96 -13.27 13.77
C LEU A 129 2.87 -12.25 12.63
N VAL A 130 3.89 -12.22 11.79
CA VAL A 130 4.06 -11.19 10.76
C VAL A 130 4.37 -11.79 9.39
N VAL A 131 3.82 -11.21 8.33
CA VAL A 131 4.24 -11.47 6.94
C VAL A 131 5.22 -10.39 6.53
N ARG A 132 6.39 -10.79 6.03
CA ARG A 132 7.49 -9.93 5.62
C ARG A 132 7.50 -9.73 4.12
N PHE A 133 7.94 -8.55 3.70
CA PHE A 133 8.11 -8.15 2.31
C PHE A 133 9.56 -7.67 2.14
N GLY A 134 10.43 -8.61 1.75
CA GLY A 134 11.84 -8.35 1.50
C GLY A 134 12.04 -7.46 0.29
N CYS A 135 13.04 -6.58 0.37
CA CYS A 135 13.46 -5.67 -0.69
C CYS A 135 14.94 -5.91 -1.02
N GLU A 136 15.34 -7.18 -1.11
CA GLU A 136 16.73 -7.55 -1.33
C GLU A 136 17.21 -7.04 -2.70
N ARG A 137 18.38 -6.41 -2.71
CA ARG A 137 18.99 -5.92 -3.94
C ARG A 137 19.64 -7.07 -4.68
N ASN A 138 19.53 -7.04 -6.00
CA ASN A 138 20.22 -7.98 -6.86
C ASN A 138 20.99 -7.22 -7.93
N ASP A 139 22.29 -7.03 -7.71
CA ASP A 139 23.15 -6.24 -8.59
C ASP A 139 23.26 -6.82 -10.02
N ASP A 140 22.89 -8.08 -10.22
CA ASP A 140 22.88 -8.75 -11.53
C ASP A 140 21.64 -8.36 -12.38
N HIS A 141 20.62 -7.78 -11.76
CA HIS A 141 19.38 -7.38 -12.42
C HIS A 141 19.14 -5.88 -12.32
N SER A 142 18.39 -5.32 -13.27
CA SER A 142 17.98 -3.93 -13.19
C SER A 142 17.00 -3.71 -12.03
N PRO A 143 16.98 -2.52 -11.39
CA PRO A 143 16.24 -2.33 -10.14
C PRO A 143 14.74 -2.57 -10.22
N ASP A 144 14.16 -2.38 -11.40
CA ASP A 144 12.75 -2.68 -11.69
C ASP A 144 12.39 -4.18 -11.60
N HIS A 145 13.39 -5.07 -11.55
CA HIS A 145 13.23 -6.51 -11.32
C HIS A 145 13.54 -6.93 -9.88
N TRP A 146 13.99 -6.03 -9.00
CA TRP A 146 14.27 -6.39 -7.61
C TRP A 146 12.97 -6.69 -6.88
N PRO A 147 12.93 -7.69 -5.98
CA PRO A 147 11.75 -7.97 -5.17
C PRO A 147 11.26 -6.72 -4.44
N ASN A 148 9.97 -6.40 -4.58
CA ASN A 148 9.29 -5.30 -3.87
C ASN A 148 10.02 -3.94 -3.91
N TRP A 149 10.79 -3.65 -4.97
CA TRP A 149 11.58 -2.43 -5.09
C TRP A 149 10.74 -1.15 -4.89
N CYS A 150 9.45 -1.20 -5.26
CA CYS A 150 8.51 -0.10 -5.14
C CYS A 150 8.34 0.40 -3.69
N LEU A 151 8.40 -0.52 -2.70
CA LEU A 151 8.31 -0.16 -1.28
C LEU A 151 9.55 0.62 -0.84
N GLU A 152 10.74 0.15 -1.20
CA GLU A 152 12.01 0.81 -0.89
C GLU A 152 12.11 2.17 -1.59
N PHE A 153 11.73 2.24 -2.87
CA PHE A 153 11.74 3.45 -3.68
C PHE A 153 10.83 4.53 -3.10
N LEU A 154 9.61 4.18 -2.70
CA LEU A 154 8.69 5.11 -2.06
C LEU A 154 9.16 5.54 -0.68
N HIS A 155 9.59 4.59 0.16
CA HIS A 155 10.06 4.93 1.50
C HIS A 155 11.24 5.91 1.47
N ASN A 156 12.20 5.71 0.56
CA ASN A 156 13.35 6.60 0.43
C ASN A 156 12.94 8.02 0.01
N GLN A 157 12.07 8.16 -0.99
CA GLN A 157 11.57 9.47 -1.42
C GLN A 157 10.80 10.18 -0.30
N LEU A 158 9.89 9.47 0.36
CA LEU A 158 9.07 10.02 1.43
C LEU A 158 9.93 10.44 2.63
N TYR A 159 10.91 9.63 3.00
CA TYR A 159 11.81 9.99 4.10
C TYR A 159 12.74 11.14 3.73
N GLU A 160 13.19 11.25 2.48
CA GLU A 160 13.99 12.39 2.01
C GLU A 160 13.21 13.70 2.06
N LEU A 161 11.94 13.67 1.61
CA LEU A 161 11.07 14.85 1.59
C LEU A 161 10.58 15.25 2.99
N PHE A 162 10.20 14.27 3.82
CA PHE A 162 9.52 14.51 5.08
C PHE A 162 10.38 14.23 6.32
N GLY A 163 11.66 13.86 6.16
CA GLY A 163 12.56 13.55 7.27
C GLY A 163 12.71 14.68 8.29
N ASN A 164 12.72 15.93 7.81
CA ASN A 164 12.74 17.12 8.66
C ASN A 164 11.35 17.54 9.17
N SER A 165 10.29 16.88 8.70
CA SER A 165 8.88 17.17 8.99
C SER A 165 8.23 16.04 9.81
N GLY A 166 9.02 15.31 10.59
CA GLY A 166 8.52 14.25 11.48
C GLY A 166 8.41 12.87 10.86
N ALA A 167 8.97 12.63 9.66
CA ALA A 167 9.01 11.28 9.11
C ALA A 167 9.92 10.35 9.92
N VAL A 168 9.38 9.20 10.33
CA VAL A 168 10.08 8.18 11.10
C VAL A 168 10.62 7.10 10.17
N TRP A 169 11.90 6.79 10.32
CA TRP A 169 12.54 5.73 9.55
C TRP A 169 11.89 4.37 9.86
N THR A 170 11.28 3.76 8.85
CA THR A 170 10.61 2.47 8.99
C THR A 170 11.63 1.34 8.91
N LYS A 171 11.67 0.49 9.94
CA LYS A 171 12.61 -0.62 10.01
C LYS A 171 12.30 -1.65 8.91
N ARG A 172 13.36 -2.19 8.30
CA ARG A 172 13.27 -3.27 7.32
C ARG A 172 13.35 -4.67 7.94
N PRO A 173 12.78 -5.68 7.29
CA PRO A 173 11.93 -5.57 6.09
C PRO A 173 10.57 -4.96 6.41
N PHE A 174 9.86 -4.52 5.37
CA PHE A 174 8.46 -4.14 5.52
C PHE A 174 7.65 -5.36 5.95
N GLN A 175 6.61 -5.15 6.75
CA GLN A 175 5.83 -6.25 7.28
C GLN A 175 4.41 -5.84 7.62
N ILE A 176 3.51 -6.82 7.58
CA ILE A 176 2.18 -6.73 8.19
C ILE A 176 2.11 -7.67 9.39
N THR A 177 1.30 -7.31 10.38
CA THR A 177 1.03 -8.18 11.53
C THR A 177 -0.32 -8.86 11.36
N LEU A 178 -0.32 -10.20 11.25
CA LEU A 178 -1.54 -11.00 11.10
C LEU A 178 -2.20 -11.29 12.45
N ALA A 179 -1.42 -11.53 13.49
CA ALA A 179 -1.92 -11.76 14.85
C ALA A 179 -0.86 -11.35 15.88
N LYS A 180 -1.31 -10.89 17.05
CA LYS A 180 -0.44 -10.49 18.15
C LYS A 180 -0.46 -11.52 19.27
N LYS A 181 0.67 -11.61 20.00
CA LYS A 181 0.83 -12.49 21.18
C LYS A 181 0.38 -13.94 20.90
N VAL A 182 0.82 -14.50 19.78
CA VAL A 182 0.49 -15.85 19.33
C VAL A 182 1.11 -16.89 20.26
N ARG A 183 0.26 -17.74 20.81
CA ARG A 183 0.66 -18.92 21.57
C ARG A 183 0.42 -20.16 20.73
N TRP A 184 1.41 -21.04 20.71
CA TRP A 184 1.33 -22.31 19.99
C TRP A 184 0.84 -23.39 20.95
N LYS A 185 0.12 -24.40 20.42
CA LYS A 185 -0.23 -25.58 21.22
C LYS A 185 1.01 -26.36 21.64
N THR A 186 1.90 -26.60 20.69
CA THR A 186 3.22 -27.21 20.92
C THR A 186 4.22 -26.69 19.89
N VAL A 187 5.52 -26.93 20.12
CA VAL A 187 6.59 -26.63 19.15
C VAL A 187 6.35 -27.38 17.82
N LYS A 188 5.82 -28.60 17.87
CA LYS A 188 5.46 -29.37 16.66
C LYS A 188 4.40 -28.65 15.82
N HIS A 189 3.36 -28.12 16.47
CA HIS A 189 2.31 -27.36 15.78
C HIS A 189 2.84 -26.07 15.17
N MET A 190 3.73 -25.37 15.87
CA MET A 190 4.42 -24.19 15.33
C MET A 190 5.18 -24.54 14.04
N ASN A 191 6.01 -25.59 14.07
CA ASN A 191 6.79 -26.01 12.89
C ASN A 191 5.89 -26.43 11.72
N GLN A 192 4.79 -27.14 12.00
CA GLN A 192 3.81 -27.52 10.97
C GLN A 192 3.11 -26.30 10.36
N PHE A 193 2.77 -25.31 11.18
CA PHE A 193 2.15 -24.07 10.71
C PHE A 193 3.08 -23.27 9.81
N PHE A 194 4.35 -23.09 10.19
CA PHE A 194 5.34 -22.42 9.33
C PHE A 194 5.61 -23.20 8.03
N ALA A 195 5.70 -24.52 8.09
CA ALA A 195 5.87 -25.34 6.88
C ALA A 195 4.67 -25.26 5.93
N HIS A 196 3.44 -25.16 6.47
CA HIS A 196 2.25 -24.92 5.67
C HIS A 196 2.25 -23.51 5.06
N SER A 197 2.59 -22.51 5.87
CA SER A 197 2.63 -21.10 5.46
C SER A 197 3.66 -20.86 4.35
N GLU A 198 4.82 -21.53 4.42
CA GLU A 198 5.83 -21.42 3.37
C GLU A 198 5.28 -21.94 2.03
N LYS A 199 4.57 -23.09 2.03
CA LYS A 199 3.94 -23.62 0.81
C LYS A 199 2.93 -22.65 0.20
N VAL A 200 2.12 -22.00 1.04
CA VAL A 200 1.15 -20.98 0.60
C VAL A 200 1.87 -19.80 -0.03
N ILE A 201 2.89 -19.26 0.63
CA ILE A 201 3.66 -18.12 0.11
C ILE A 201 4.41 -18.51 -1.17
N SER A 202 5.02 -19.69 -1.26
CA SER A 202 5.66 -20.18 -2.48
C SER A 202 4.66 -20.24 -3.64
N ALA A 203 3.46 -20.79 -3.41
CA ALA A 203 2.41 -20.85 -4.43
C ALA A 203 1.95 -19.45 -4.88
N TRP A 204 1.89 -18.46 -3.98
CA TRP A 204 1.62 -17.08 -4.36
C TRP A 204 2.75 -16.47 -5.19
N ARG A 205 4.02 -16.72 -4.85
CA ARG A 205 5.16 -16.23 -5.63
C ARG A 205 5.21 -16.86 -7.02
N GLU A 206 4.87 -18.15 -7.16
CA GLU A 206 4.78 -18.84 -8.45
C GLU A 206 3.66 -18.28 -9.33
N LYS A 207 2.50 -17.97 -8.75
CA LYS A 207 1.38 -17.32 -9.46
C LYS A 207 1.69 -15.86 -9.83
N GLY A 208 2.56 -15.22 -9.06
CA GLY A 208 2.85 -13.79 -9.17
C GLY A 208 1.76 -12.90 -8.59
N PRO A 209 1.93 -11.56 -8.71
CA PRO A 209 0.95 -10.60 -8.21
C PRO A 209 -0.38 -10.74 -8.97
N GLN A 210 -1.49 -10.91 -8.24
CA GLN A 210 -2.83 -10.98 -8.81
C GLN A 210 -3.64 -9.72 -8.46
N TYR A 211 -4.02 -8.94 -9.45
CA TYR A 211 -4.81 -7.73 -9.17
C TYR A 211 -6.26 -8.11 -8.91
N LEU A 212 -6.81 -7.63 -7.78
CA LEU A 212 -8.24 -7.70 -7.55
C LEU A 212 -8.90 -6.53 -8.26
N ASP A 213 -9.99 -6.79 -8.95
CA ASP A 213 -10.87 -5.73 -9.42
C ASP A 213 -11.41 -4.98 -8.19
N PRO A 214 -11.23 -3.65 -8.11
CA PRO A 214 -11.73 -2.87 -6.99
C PRO A 214 -13.26 -3.03 -6.92
N GLN A 215 -13.77 -3.36 -5.73
CA GLN A 215 -15.21 -3.56 -5.54
C GLN A 215 -15.98 -2.29 -5.95
N LEU A 216 -16.83 -2.41 -6.97
CA LEU A 216 -17.52 -1.30 -7.63
C LEU A 216 -18.77 -0.79 -6.88
N SER A 217 -19.12 -1.33 -5.70
CA SER A 217 -20.46 -1.13 -5.12
C SER A 217 -20.52 -0.82 -3.61
N TYR A 218 -21.19 0.30 -3.31
CA TYR A 218 -22.24 0.53 -2.28
C TYR A 218 -21.97 0.37 -0.78
N ILE A 219 -20.75 0.10 -0.32
CA ILE A 219 -20.46 0.20 1.12
C ILE A 219 -20.04 1.64 1.40
N GLU A 220 -20.56 2.24 2.48
CA GLU A 220 -20.10 3.53 2.99
C GLU A 220 -18.58 3.44 3.22
N GLY A 221 -17.76 4.09 2.38
CA GLY A 221 -16.32 3.85 2.33
C GLY A 221 -15.86 2.81 1.28
N GLY A 222 -16.61 2.62 0.19
CA GLY A 222 -16.19 1.85 -0.99
C GLY A 222 -15.04 2.50 -1.78
N ALA A 223 -14.60 1.83 -2.84
CA ALA A 223 -13.51 2.33 -3.69
C ALA A 223 -13.91 3.62 -4.41
N THR A 224 -13.04 4.63 -4.40
CA THR A 224 -13.29 5.88 -5.14
C THR A 224 -13.19 5.65 -6.65
N PRO A 225 -13.86 6.45 -7.50
CA PRO A 225 -13.71 6.33 -8.96
C PRO A 225 -12.25 6.42 -9.42
N GLU A 226 -11.41 7.17 -8.69
CA GLU A 226 -9.96 7.26 -8.94
C GLU A 226 -9.24 5.95 -8.59
N GLU A 227 -9.56 5.31 -7.47
CA GLU A 227 -9.05 3.98 -7.11
C GLU A 227 -9.41 2.93 -8.17
N VAL A 228 -10.62 3.03 -8.73
CA VAL A 228 -11.10 2.14 -9.79
C VAL A 228 -10.39 2.42 -11.11
N GLY A 229 -10.29 3.69 -11.51
CA GLY A 229 -9.70 4.08 -12.79
C GLY A 229 -8.17 3.93 -12.83
N ARG A 230 -7.50 4.06 -11.69
CA ARG A 230 -6.04 4.02 -11.58
C ARG A 230 -5.64 3.26 -10.31
N PRO A 231 -5.75 1.91 -10.30
CA PRO A 231 -5.42 1.09 -9.12
C PRO A 231 -3.90 1.11 -8.82
N HIS A 232 -3.48 0.43 -7.75
CA HIS A 232 -2.08 0.25 -7.34
C HIS A 232 -1.37 1.49 -6.78
N GLY A 233 -2.12 2.46 -6.27
CA GLY A 233 -1.58 3.64 -5.61
C GLY A 233 -1.22 3.40 -4.14
N ILE A 234 -1.14 4.50 -3.39
CA ILE A 234 -0.89 4.48 -1.95
C ILE A 234 -2.01 5.19 -1.19
N TYR A 235 -2.17 4.82 0.07
CA TYR A 235 -3.16 5.41 0.96
C TYR A 235 -2.47 6.21 2.07
N LEU A 236 -3.02 7.38 2.38
CA LEU A 236 -2.75 8.04 3.65
C LEU A 236 -3.74 7.53 4.69
N LEU A 237 -3.21 6.98 5.78
CA LEU A 237 -4.02 6.54 6.92
C LEU A 237 -3.89 7.56 8.05
N ARG A 238 -5.03 7.98 8.61
CA ARG A 238 -5.12 8.76 9.84
C ARG A 238 -5.89 7.93 10.86
N ASP A 239 -5.30 7.72 12.04
CA ASP A 239 -5.89 6.89 13.11
C ASP A 239 -6.34 5.50 12.62
N GLY A 240 -5.55 4.91 11.72
CA GLY A 240 -5.84 3.60 11.12
C GLY A 240 -6.92 3.58 10.04
N ARG A 241 -7.48 4.74 9.64
CA ARG A 241 -8.48 4.87 8.58
C ARG A 241 -7.89 5.54 7.35
N ALA A 242 -8.13 4.99 6.17
CA ALA A 242 -7.73 5.61 4.91
C ALA A 242 -8.51 6.92 4.69
N THR A 243 -7.80 8.04 4.53
CA THR A 243 -8.41 9.35 4.30
C THR A 243 -8.18 9.87 2.88
N ASN A 244 -7.07 9.48 2.26
CA ASN A 244 -6.71 9.91 0.92
C ASN A 244 -6.10 8.73 0.16
N TYR A 245 -6.39 8.67 -1.13
CA TYR A 245 -5.74 7.80 -2.09
C TYR A 245 -4.90 8.65 -3.05
N PHE A 246 -3.71 8.16 -3.39
CA PHE A 246 -2.86 8.77 -4.40
C PHE A 246 -2.55 7.72 -5.46
N PRO A 247 -3.02 7.89 -6.70
CA PRO A 247 -2.80 6.91 -7.76
C PRO A 247 -1.31 6.87 -8.16
N PRO A 248 -0.88 5.81 -8.87
CA PRO A 248 0.42 5.81 -9.52
C PRO A 248 0.58 7.06 -10.40
N ASN A 249 1.77 7.63 -10.44
CA ASN A 249 2.13 8.71 -11.35
C ASN A 249 3.46 8.46 -12.08
N LEU A 250 4.12 7.33 -11.77
CA LEU A 250 5.27 6.80 -12.48
C LEU A 250 4.81 5.54 -13.23
N GLU A 251 4.55 5.70 -14.53
CA GLU A 251 3.97 4.66 -15.38
C GLU A 251 5.05 3.70 -15.92
N PRO A 252 4.75 2.39 -16.06
CA PRO A 252 5.60 1.46 -16.78
C PRO A 252 5.61 1.74 -18.30
N PRO A 253 6.62 1.26 -19.05
CA PRO A 253 7.73 0.42 -18.60
C PRO A 253 8.85 1.21 -17.90
N TYR A 254 9.39 0.66 -16.81
CA TYR A 254 10.47 1.30 -16.03
C TYR A 254 11.86 1.13 -16.67
N THR A 255 11.93 0.67 -17.90
CA THR A 255 13.15 0.25 -18.59
C THR A 255 13.90 1.38 -19.30
N SER A 256 13.30 2.56 -19.42
CA SER A 256 13.95 3.71 -20.05
C SER A 256 15.22 4.12 -19.29
N LYS A 257 16.19 4.73 -19.99
CA LYS A 257 17.44 5.20 -19.37
C LYS A 257 17.17 6.23 -18.25
N MET A 258 16.16 7.07 -18.45
CA MET A 258 15.75 8.08 -17.49
C MET A 258 15.14 7.45 -16.24
N THR A 259 14.14 6.58 -16.40
CA THR A 259 13.48 5.89 -15.29
C THR A 259 14.46 5.01 -14.52
N ARG A 260 15.32 4.25 -15.22
CA ARG A 260 16.36 3.45 -14.55
C ARG A 260 17.32 4.32 -13.76
N SER A 261 17.78 5.44 -14.30
CA SER A 261 18.63 6.38 -13.57
C SER A 261 17.93 6.90 -12.31
N LEU A 262 16.64 7.25 -12.41
CA LEU A 262 15.83 7.68 -11.26
C LEU A 262 15.75 6.57 -10.21
N LEU A 263 15.38 5.35 -10.60
CA LEU A 263 15.28 4.20 -9.70
C LEU A 263 16.61 3.94 -8.99
N ILE A 264 17.72 3.85 -9.75
CA ILE A 264 19.07 3.63 -9.20
C ILE A 264 19.43 4.73 -8.20
N ASN A 265 19.19 6.00 -8.55
CA ASN A 265 19.55 7.13 -7.70
C ASN A 265 18.80 7.15 -6.37
N VAL A 266 17.53 6.73 -6.37
CA VAL A 266 16.71 6.67 -5.15
C VAL A 266 16.98 5.39 -4.37
N LEU A 267 17.04 4.24 -5.03
CA LEU A 267 17.23 2.93 -4.40
C LEU A 267 18.64 2.74 -3.87
N ASN A 268 19.68 3.33 -4.48
CA ASN A 268 21.04 3.21 -3.97
C ASN A 268 21.29 4.02 -2.70
N LYS A 269 20.39 4.96 -2.37
CA LYS A 269 20.43 5.62 -1.06
C LYS A 269 20.14 4.56 0.00
N SER A 270 20.99 4.51 1.02
CA SER A 270 20.74 3.76 2.24
C SER A 270 20.87 4.73 3.40
N TRP A 271 19.86 4.80 4.26
CA TRP A 271 19.94 5.68 5.43
C TRP A 271 20.90 5.09 6.45
N ASP A 272 21.99 5.81 6.71
CA ASP A 272 22.89 5.46 7.79
C ASP A 272 22.31 5.99 9.10
N ARG A 273 21.61 5.12 9.83
CA ARG A 273 21.01 5.47 11.12
C ARG A 273 22.04 6.00 12.13
N LYS A 274 23.30 5.57 12.06
CA LYS A 274 24.34 6.03 13.00
C LYS A 274 24.77 7.44 12.67
N LYS A 275 24.92 7.76 11.38
CA LYS A 275 25.32 9.10 10.91
C LYS A 275 24.16 10.07 10.76
N ARG A 276 22.91 9.58 10.80
CA ARG A 276 21.69 10.33 10.49
C ARG A 276 21.81 11.05 9.14
N ASP A 277 22.40 10.36 8.17
CA ASP A 277 22.63 10.88 6.83
C ASP A 277 22.45 9.77 5.81
N TRP A 278 22.22 10.16 4.55
CA TRP A 278 22.17 9.24 3.44
C TRP A 278 23.58 8.73 3.13
N ALA A 279 23.83 7.47 3.46
CA ALA A 279 24.97 6.76 2.90
C ALA A 279 24.63 6.41 1.44
N THR A 280 25.22 7.13 0.50
CA THR A 280 25.53 6.55 -0.80
C THR A 280 26.56 5.46 -0.56
N GLN A 281 26.17 4.19 -0.75
CA GLN A 281 27.19 3.18 -0.95
C GLN A 281 28.05 3.66 -2.13
N PRO A 282 29.39 3.64 -2.02
CA PRO A 282 30.24 3.96 -3.15
C PRO A 282 29.93 2.94 -4.23
N SER A 283 29.15 3.33 -5.23
CA SER A 283 29.06 2.58 -6.47
C SER A 283 30.49 2.36 -6.93
N ARG A 284 30.88 1.13 -7.24
CA ARG A 284 32.17 0.79 -7.84
C ARG A 284 32.30 1.33 -9.29
N GLY A 285 31.81 2.53 -9.55
CA GLY A 285 31.80 3.22 -10.83
C GLY A 285 31.62 4.72 -10.60
N ASN A 286 32.47 5.50 -11.29
CA ASN A 286 32.64 6.94 -11.20
C ASN A 286 31.40 7.75 -11.62
N PHE A 287 30.32 7.74 -10.82
CA PHE A 287 29.22 8.70 -10.98
C PHE A 287 29.34 9.81 -9.94
N ARG A 288 29.49 11.05 -10.45
CA ARG A 288 29.62 12.27 -9.66
C ARG A 288 28.39 12.46 -8.76
N LYS A 289 28.66 12.93 -7.55
CA LYS A 289 27.71 13.33 -6.51
C LYS A 289 26.74 14.41 -7.06
N LEU A 290 25.56 14.00 -7.49
CA LEU A 290 24.46 14.92 -7.80
C LEU A 290 23.61 15.04 -6.52
N SER A 291 23.74 16.17 -5.83
CA SER A 291 22.77 16.58 -4.81
C SER A 291 21.45 16.84 -5.55
N LEU A 292 20.44 16.00 -5.35
CA LEU A 292 19.15 16.16 -5.98
C LEU A 292 18.46 17.41 -5.40
N ALA A 293 18.26 18.41 -6.25
CA ALA A 293 17.19 19.39 -6.08
C ALA A 293 15.85 18.75 -6.50
N ASN A 294 14.75 19.41 -6.14
CA ASN A 294 13.34 19.01 -6.29
C ASN A 294 13.02 18.14 -7.54
N PRO A 295 12.05 17.20 -7.51
CA PRO A 295 11.65 16.36 -8.64
C PRO A 295 11.36 17.12 -9.94
N THR A 296 10.82 18.33 -9.84
CA THR A 296 10.57 19.24 -10.97
C THR A 296 11.87 19.72 -11.63
N SER A 297 12.96 19.83 -10.88
CA SER A 297 14.30 20.20 -11.36
C SER A 297 15.11 19.01 -11.93
N LEU A 298 14.72 17.77 -11.62
CA LEU A 298 15.28 16.58 -12.26
C LEU A 298 14.83 16.45 -13.71
N LEU A 299 13.55 16.74 -13.98
CA LEU A 299 13.02 16.74 -15.35
C LEU A 299 13.71 17.81 -16.22
N SER A 300 13.94 19.01 -15.70
CA SER A 300 14.66 20.06 -16.46
C SER A 300 16.13 19.70 -16.72
N THR A 301 16.81 19.07 -15.75
CA THR A 301 18.22 18.66 -15.88
C THR A 301 18.39 17.49 -16.86
N ILE A 302 17.41 16.59 -16.95
CA ILE A 302 17.48 15.39 -17.80
C ILE A 302 16.96 15.66 -19.23
N CYS A 303 16.00 16.57 -19.40
CA CYS A 303 15.44 16.92 -20.71
C CYS A 303 16.24 17.99 -21.48
N GLY A 304 17.39 18.46 -20.97
CA GLY A 304 18.30 19.33 -21.72
C GLY A 304 17.73 20.70 -22.09
N PHE A 305 16.71 21.19 -21.39
CA PHE A 305 16.25 22.58 -21.54
C PHE A 305 17.18 23.51 -20.76
N ASP A 306 18.29 23.86 -21.40
CA ASP A 306 19.19 24.92 -20.97
C ASP A 306 18.53 26.27 -21.29
N SER A 307 17.77 26.83 -20.35
CA SER A 307 17.29 28.21 -20.46
C SER A 307 18.39 29.18 -20.00
N THR A 308 19.53 29.15 -20.67
CA THR A 308 20.51 30.24 -20.66
C THR A 308 20.09 31.26 -21.71
N ILE A 309 19.13 32.11 -21.34
CA ILE A 309 18.85 33.34 -22.10
C ILE A 309 20.07 34.26 -21.92
N HIS A 310 20.87 34.34 -22.98
CA HIS A 310 21.82 35.41 -23.23
C HIS A 310 21.13 36.76 -22.96
N GLN A 311 21.61 37.51 -21.97
CA GLN A 311 21.33 38.94 -21.87
C GLN A 311 22.11 39.69 -22.97
N PRO A 312 21.47 40.50 -23.82
CA PRO A 312 22.15 41.57 -24.53
C PRO A 312 22.14 42.86 -23.69
N PRO A 313 23.12 43.76 -23.91
CA PRO A 313 23.30 44.95 -23.08
C PRO A 313 22.21 45.99 -23.29
N ILE A 314 21.77 46.61 -22.19
CA ILE A 314 20.77 47.69 -22.15
C ILE A 314 21.43 49.00 -22.59
N VAL A 315 20.99 49.53 -23.75
CA VAL A 315 21.17 50.92 -24.16
C VAL A 315 19.88 51.68 -23.87
N ARG A 316 20.01 52.82 -23.17
CA ARG A 316 18.97 53.83 -22.96
C ARG A 316 18.52 54.46 -24.29
N ASN A 317 17.22 54.54 -24.56
CA ASN A 317 16.49 55.82 -24.65
C ASN A 317 15.04 55.69 -25.19
N SER A 318 14.12 56.32 -24.45
CA SER A 318 12.98 57.18 -24.84
C SER A 318 12.02 56.84 -26.00
N HIS A 319 10.73 56.89 -25.62
CA HIS A 319 9.58 57.55 -26.27
C HIS A 319 8.64 56.80 -27.27
N GLN A 320 7.38 56.77 -26.83
CA GLN A 320 6.10 57.08 -27.53
C GLN A 320 5.43 56.14 -28.56
N GLN A 321 4.13 55.92 -28.25
CA GLN A 321 2.95 55.77 -29.13
C GLN A 321 2.89 54.53 -30.03
N GLN A 322 1.75 53.91 -30.38
CA GLN A 322 0.32 54.20 -30.23
C GLN A 322 -0.47 52.89 -30.44
N GLN A 323 -1.72 52.93 -30.01
CA GLN A 323 -2.86 52.03 -30.22
C GLN A 323 -2.87 51.13 -31.48
N GLN A 324 -3.40 49.91 -31.33
CA GLN A 324 -4.54 49.45 -32.15
C GLN A 324 -5.30 48.27 -31.52
N GLN A 325 -6.63 48.42 -31.52
CA GLN A 325 -7.66 47.47 -31.07
C GLN A 325 -7.97 46.49 -32.21
N GLN A 326 -8.08 45.18 -31.91
CA GLN A 326 -9.02 44.18 -32.49
C GLN A 326 -9.04 43.03 -31.45
N GLY A 327 -10.13 42.57 -30.83
CA GLY A 327 -11.46 42.32 -31.34
C GLY A 327 -11.60 40.81 -31.59
N TYR A 328 -11.78 39.97 -30.56
CA TYR A 328 -12.15 38.55 -30.74
C TYR A 328 -13.12 38.04 -29.67
N ASN A 329 -14.08 37.27 -30.20
CA ASN A 329 -15.40 36.96 -29.66
C ASN A 329 -15.43 35.96 -28.50
N HIS A 330 -16.40 36.21 -27.61
CA HIS A 330 -17.02 35.26 -26.70
C HIS A 330 -17.48 33.99 -27.44
N HIS A 331 -17.12 32.81 -26.93
CA HIS A 331 -17.78 31.54 -27.23
C HIS A 331 -18.50 31.06 -25.97
N GLN A 332 -19.83 31.01 -26.03
CA GLN A 332 -20.68 30.28 -25.09
C GLN A 332 -20.72 28.79 -25.46
N PRO A 333 -20.77 27.87 -24.50
CA PRO A 333 -20.91 26.44 -24.77
C PRO A 333 -22.37 26.00 -25.00
N ASP A 334 -22.51 25.05 -25.93
CA ASP A 334 -23.74 24.39 -26.39
C ASP A 334 -24.56 23.73 -25.26
N GLN A 335 -25.82 24.13 -25.13
CA GLN A 335 -26.85 23.47 -24.32
C GLN A 335 -27.59 22.38 -25.12
N ASN A 336 -26.95 21.23 -25.39
CA ASN A 336 -27.62 20.16 -26.14
C ASN A 336 -27.42 18.72 -25.61
N TYR A 337 -27.13 18.57 -24.31
CA TYR A 337 -26.95 17.25 -23.70
C TYR A 337 -28.20 16.66 -23.01
N HIS A 338 -29.24 17.45 -22.74
CA HIS A 338 -30.41 16.96 -21.99
C HIS A 338 -31.57 16.43 -22.85
N GLN A 339 -31.51 16.56 -24.19
CA GLN A 339 -32.61 16.13 -25.06
C GLN A 339 -32.39 14.73 -25.70
N ARG A 340 -31.21 14.12 -25.55
CA ARG A 340 -30.95 12.75 -26.04
C ARG A 340 -31.28 11.63 -25.06
N GLN A 341 -31.46 11.92 -23.76
CA GLN A 341 -31.79 10.87 -22.79
C GLN A 341 -33.29 10.52 -22.69
N GLN A 342 -34.20 11.33 -23.24
CA GLN A 342 -35.63 11.02 -23.21
C GLN A 342 -36.14 10.13 -24.36
N GLN A 343 -35.32 9.84 -25.38
CA GLN A 343 -35.72 8.97 -26.50
C GLN A 343 -35.30 7.50 -26.37
N GLN A 344 -34.58 7.11 -25.31
CA GLN A 344 -34.20 5.71 -25.07
C GLN A 344 -35.06 4.98 -24.03
N GLN A 345 -36.13 5.59 -23.51
CA GLN A 345 -37.08 4.94 -22.59
C GLN A 345 -38.42 4.56 -23.23
N GLN A 346 -38.52 4.54 -24.57
CA GLN A 346 -39.73 4.10 -25.28
C GLN A 346 -39.45 3.12 -26.43
N GLN A 347 -38.46 2.24 -26.26
CA GLN A 347 -38.31 1.05 -27.11
C GLN A 347 -38.06 -0.19 -26.26
#